data_AF-A0A2D4PKG9-F1
#
_entry.id   AF-A0A2D4PKG9-F1
#
_cell.length_a   1.000
_cell.length_b   1.000
_cell.length_c   1.000
_cell.angle_alpha   90.00
_cell.angle_beta   90.00
_cell.angle_gamma   90.00
#
_symmetry.space_group_name_H-M   'P 1'
#
loop_
_entity.id
_entity.type
_entity.pdbx_description
1 polymer ?
#
loop_
_entity_poly.entity_id
_entity_poly.type
_entity_poly.pdbx_seq_one_letter_code
_entity_poly.pdbx_strand_id
1 'polypeptide(L)'
;EKIKSTLADFIKQSRTFITNAEKKPKLMNRTALDKKRLKLCKQELEAMSRDAKGILQQQKKKISLDEMMRETQNFIERIRFLIDEPQHTVPDIFIWMLSNHKRIAYTRIPAKDVLY
;
A
#
# COMPACT_ATOMS: atom_id res chain seq x y z
N GLU A 1 -23.57 6.06 8.93
CA GLU A 1 -22.99 5.28 10.04
C GLU A 1 -21.82 4.39 9.66
N LYS A 2 -21.97 3.35 8.83
CA LYS A 2 -20.87 2.41 8.52
C LYS A 2 -19.60 3.07 7.95
N ILE A 3 -19.73 3.95 6.94
CA ILE A 3 -18.58 4.64 6.32
C ILE A 3 -17.80 5.48 7.34
N LYS A 4 -18.49 6.17 8.25
CA LYS A 4 -17.85 6.98 9.29
C LYS A 4 -17.04 6.11 10.26
N SER A 5 -17.58 4.96 10.67
CA SER A 5 -16.85 3.98 11.47
C SER A 5 -15.62 3.47 10.73
N THR A 6 -15.76 3.11 9.46
CA THR A 6 -14.64 2.65 8.63
C THR A 6 -13.55 3.70 8.47
N LEU A 7 -13.90 4.98 8.30
CA LEU A 7 -12.93 6.07 8.24
C LEU A 7 -12.21 6.28 9.58
N ALA A 8 -12.91 6.13 10.71
CA ALA A 8 -12.30 6.20 12.03
C ALA A 8 -11.32 5.05 12.27
N ASP A 9 -11.69 3.83 11.86
CA ASP A 9 -10.83 2.66 11.92
C ASP A 9 -9.61 2.81 11.00
N PHE A 10 -9.80 3.36 9.80
CA PHE A 10 -8.71 3.68 8.88
C PHE A 10 -7.69 4.62 9.54
N ILE A 11 -8.13 5.75 10.09
CA ILE A 11 -7.25 6.71 10.78
C ILE A 11 -6.47 6.04 11.93
N LYS A 12 -7.13 5.16 12.69
CA LYS A 12 -6.50 4.41 13.78
C LYS A 12 -5.43 3.46 13.23
N GLN A 13 -5.74 2.68 12.21
CA GLN A 13 -4.82 1.73 11.59
C GLN A 13 -3.62 2.41 10.94
N SER A 14 -3.82 3.53 10.22
CA SER A 14 -2.74 4.32 9.63
C SER A 14 -1.75 4.81 10.70
N ARG A 15 -2.25 5.30 11.85
CA ARG A 15 -1.39 5.70 12.98
C ARG A 15 -0.60 4.53 13.54
N THR A 16 -1.26 3.39 13.79
CA THR A 16 -0.61 2.18 14.29
C THR A 16 0.48 1.71 13.33
N PHE A 17 0.22 1.72 12.02
CA PHE A 17 1.20 1.37 11.00
C PHE A 17 2.42 2.29 11.05
N ILE A 18 2.22 3.62 11.07
CA ILE A 18 3.32 4.61 11.12
C ILE A 18 4.17 4.39 12.38
N THR A 19 3.55 4.25 13.55
CA THR A 19 4.27 3.99 14.80
C THR A 19 5.08 2.69 14.74
N ASN A 20 4.53 1.62 14.17
CA ASN A 20 5.24 0.35 14.02
C ASN A 20 6.39 0.44 13.00
N ALA A 21 6.18 1.16 11.90
CA ALA A 21 7.17 1.42 10.88
C ALA A 21 8.40 2.17 11.41
N GLU A 22 8.18 3.12 12.34
CA GLU A 22 9.22 3.89 13.03
C GLU A 22 9.92 3.10 14.14
N LYS A 23 9.19 2.23 14.86
CA LYS A 23 9.74 1.40 15.93
C LYS A 23 10.64 0.27 15.44
N LYS A 24 10.53 -0.17 14.19
CA LYS A 24 11.42 -1.22 13.66
C LYS A 24 12.86 -0.72 13.80
N PRO A 25 13.72 -1.41 14.60
CA PRO A 25 15.12 -1.04 14.72
C PRO A 25 15.74 -0.97 13.34
N LYS A 26 16.85 -0.24 13.18
CA LYS A 26 17.65 -0.22 11.96
C LYS A 26 18.00 -1.65 11.58
N LEU A 27 17.13 -2.35 10.83
CA LEU A 27 17.47 -3.59 10.17
C LEU A 27 18.69 -3.22 9.34
N MET A 28 19.79 -3.96 9.54
CA MET A 28 21.12 -3.62 9.04
C MET A 28 21.20 -3.41 7.51
N ASN A 29 20.11 -3.63 6.77
CA ASN A 29 20.07 -3.68 5.31
C ASN A 29 19.01 -2.76 4.66
N ARG A 30 18.58 -1.65 5.28
CA ARG A 30 17.68 -0.69 4.57
C ARG A 30 18.45 0.12 3.53
N THR A 31 18.11 -0.07 2.26
CA THR A 31 18.62 0.72 1.14
C THR A 31 18.17 2.17 1.22
N ALA A 32 18.81 3.05 0.43
CA ALA A 32 18.36 4.44 0.28
C ALA A 32 16.93 4.53 -0.28
N LEU A 33 16.55 3.56 -1.14
CA LEU A 33 15.20 3.47 -1.70
C LEU A 33 14.18 3.13 -0.60
N ASP A 34 14.47 2.14 0.26
CA ASP A 34 13.58 1.74 1.36
C ASP A 34 13.28 2.92 2.29
N LYS A 35 14.30 3.74 2.59
CA LYS A 35 14.15 4.95 3.41
C LYS A 35 13.23 5.97 2.74
N LYS A 36 13.41 6.21 1.43
CA LYS A 36 12.57 7.14 0.66
C LYS A 36 11.13 6.64 0.55
N ARG A 37 10.93 5.34 0.28
CA ARG A 37 9.60 4.70 0.22
C ARG A 37 8.88 4.78 1.54
N LEU A 38 9.56 4.48 2.66
CA LEU A 38 8.96 4.61 3.99
C LEU A 38 8.54 6.05 4.28
N LYS A 39 9.38 7.03 3.92
CA LYS A 39 9.07 8.45 4.07
C LYS A 39 7.83 8.83 3.25
N LEU A 40 7.77 8.43 1.97
CA LEU A 40 6.63 8.68 1.09
C LEU A 40 5.35 8.06 1.67
N CYS A 41 5.39 6.78 2.03
CA CYS A 41 4.25 6.05 2.60
C CYS A 41 3.73 6.73 3.88
N LYS A 42 4.63 7.16 4.77
CA LYS A 42 4.25 7.92 5.96
C LYS A 42 3.54 9.24 5.59
N GLN A 43 4.12 10.04 4.69
CA GLN A 43 3.57 11.33 4.30
C GLN A 43 2.19 11.20 3.66
N GLU A 44 2.02 10.23 2.75
CA GLU A 44 0.73 9.97 2.09
C GLU A 44 -0.33 9.45 3.07
N LEU A 45 0.03 8.53 3.98
CA LEU A 45 -0.89 8.04 5.01
C LEU A 45 -1.31 9.14 6.00
N GLU A 46 -0.39 10.05 6.35
CA GLU A 46 -0.71 11.22 7.18
C GLU A 46 -1.61 12.21 6.47
N ALA A 47 -1.40 12.44 5.17
CA ALA A 47 -2.28 13.27 4.34
C ALA A 47 -3.71 12.68 4.29
N MET A 48 -3.85 11.41 3.88
CA MET A 48 -5.16 10.74 3.85
C MET A 48 -5.82 10.69 5.23
N SER A 49 -5.06 10.49 6.30
CA SER A 49 -5.60 10.51 7.67
C SER A 49 -6.10 11.90 8.08
N ARG A 50 -5.51 12.99 7.56
CA ARG A 50 -6.02 14.36 7.78
C ARG A 50 -7.30 14.59 6.99
N ASP A 51 -7.34 14.17 5.73
CA ASP A 51 -8.51 14.29 4.86
C ASP A 51 -9.70 13.52 5.46
N ALA A 52 -9.47 12.27 5.89
CA ALA A 52 -10.47 11.44 6.57
C ALA A 52 -10.99 12.08 7.87
N LYS A 53 -10.13 12.72 8.66
CA LYS A 53 -10.57 13.48 9.85
C LYS A 53 -11.41 14.69 9.47
N GLY A 54 -11.06 15.39 8.39
CA GLY A 54 -11.86 16.49 7.85
C GLY A 54 -13.28 16.03 7.53
N ILE A 55 -13.41 14.89 6.84
CA ILE A 55 -14.71 14.28 6.51
C ILE A 55 -15.51 13.94 7.78
N LEU A 56 -14.86 13.43 8.83
CA LEU A 56 -15.52 13.09 10.10
C LEU A 56 -15.92 14.32 10.94
N GLN A 57 -15.10 15.38 10.93
CA GLN A 57 -15.29 16.58 11.73
C GLN A 57 -16.22 17.62 11.10
N GLN A 58 -16.45 17.54 9.79
CA GLN A 58 -17.41 18.39 9.08
C GLN A 58 -18.87 18.01 9.40
N GLN A 59 -19.26 18.14 10.67
CA GLN A 59 -20.65 18.00 11.12
C GLN A 59 -21.55 19.15 10.63
N LYS A 60 -20.98 20.28 10.16
CA LYS A 60 -21.71 21.51 9.80
C LYS A 60 -22.01 21.69 8.31
N LYS A 61 -21.24 21.05 7.40
CA LYS A 61 -21.57 20.95 5.98
C LYS A 61 -21.88 19.48 5.72
N LYS A 62 -23.13 19.16 5.39
CA LYS A 62 -23.51 17.80 4.96
C LYS A 62 -22.77 17.51 3.65
N ILE A 63 -21.57 16.94 3.74
CA ILE A 63 -20.94 16.24 2.61
C ILE A 63 -21.95 15.17 2.18
N SER A 64 -22.25 15.13 0.88
CA SER A 64 -23.15 14.11 0.33
C SER A 64 -22.53 12.72 0.49
N LEU A 65 -23.36 11.68 0.56
CA LEU A 65 -22.86 10.29 0.61
C LEU A 65 -21.94 10.00 -0.59
N ASP A 66 -22.31 10.47 -1.78
CA ASP A 66 -21.56 10.26 -3.02
C ASP A 66 -20.17 10.90 -2.99
N GLU A 67 -20.07 12.11 -2.44
CA GLU A 67 -18.79 12.80 -2.26
C GLU A 67 -17.91 12.07 -1.25
N MET A 68 -18.49 11.60 -0.14
CA MET A 68 -17.77 10.77 0.84
C MET A 68 -17.27 9.44 0.23
N MET A 69 -18.09 8.80 -0.61
CA MET A 69 -17.69 7.59 -1.33
C MET A 69 -16.56 7.86 -2.33
N ARG A 70 -16.62 8.98 -3.05
CA ARG A 70 -15.58 9.40 -4.00
C ARG A 70 -14.23 9.62 -3.30
N GLU A 71 -14.23 10.34 -2.19
CA GLU A 71 -13.00 10.55 -1.39
C GLU A 71 -12.45 9.23 -0.84
N THR A 72 -13.33 8.35 -0.37
CA THR A 72 -12.92 7.03 0.13
C THR A 72 -12.30 6.18 -1.00
N GLN A 73 -12.87 6.25 -2.21
CA GLN A 73 -12.34 5.57 -3.38
C GLN A 73 -10.94 6.10 -3.75
N ASN A 74 -10.73 7.42 -3.69
CA ASN A 74 -9.41 8.04 -3.90
C ASN A 74 -8.37 7.51 -2.89
N PHE A 75 -8.76 7.30 -1.63
CA PHE A 75 -7.86 6.70 -0.63
C PHE A 75 -7.46 5.28 -1.01
N ILE A 76 -8.39 4.47 -1.52
CA ILE A 76 -8.11 3.10 -1.97
C ILE A 76 -7.08 3.10 -3.11
N GLU A 77 -7.23 4.00 -4.08
CA GLU A 77 -6.29 4.12 -5.20
C GLU A 77 -4.89 4.53 -4.75
N ARG A 78 -4.80 5.52 -3.85
CA ARG A 78 -3.50 5.93 -3.26
C ARG A 78 -2.85 4.79 -2.47
N ILE A 79 -3.63 4.03 -1.69
CA ILE A 79 -3.11 2.89 -0.94
C ILE A 79 -2.60 1.80 -1.89
N ARG A 80 -3.34 1.48 -2.97
CA ARG A 80 -2.90 0.51 -3.98
C ARG A 80 -1.57 0.92 -4.61
N PHE A 81 -1.41 2.20 -4.91
CA PHE A 81 -0.15 2.74 -5.41
C PHE A 81 1.01 2.59 -4.40
N LEU A 82 0.76 2.84 -3.11
CA LEU A 82 1.78 2.72 -2.06
C LEU A 82 2.20 1.28 -1.78
N ILE A 83 1.30 0.31 -1.96
CA ILE A 83 1.57 -1.11 -1.69
C ILE A 83 2.42 -1.73 -2.82
N ASP A 84 2.35 -1.20 -4.04
CA ASP A 84 3.11 -1.76 -5.15
C ASP A 84 4.62 -1.55 -4.93
N GLU A 85 5.36 -2.66 -4.84
CA GLU A 85 6.80 -2.66 -4.60
C GLU A 85 7.53 -2.70 -5.95
N PRO A 86 8.17 -1.58 -6.38
CA PRO A 86 8.75 -1.42 -7.70
C PRO A 86 10.03 -2.26 -7.85
N GLN A 87 10.60 -2.73 -6.75
CA GLN A 87 11.74 -3.64 -6.75
C GLN A 87 11.38 -4.93 -6.04
N HIS A 88 11.20 -5.99 -6.81
CA HIS A 88 11.06 -7.33 -6.26
C HIS A 88 12.40 -7.76 -5.63
N THR A 89 12.39 -7.97 -4.32
CA THR A 89 13.56 -8.47 -3.57
C THR A 89 13.85 -9.94 -3.83
N VAL A 90 12.88 -10.66 -4.39
CA VAL A 90 12.98 -12.07 -4.75
C VAL A 90 12.92 -12.20 -6.27
N PRO A 91 13.86 -12.92 -6.90
CA PRO A 91 13.81 -13.15 -8.33
C PRO A 91 12.61 -14.02 -8.72
N ASP A 92 12.01 -13.71 -9.85
CA ASP A 92 10.92 -14.51 -10.41
C ASP A 92 11.39 -15.92 -10.81
N ILE A 93 10.44 -16.85 -10.83
CA ILE A 93 10.70 -18.24 -11.22
C ILE A 93 10.58 -18.34 -12.74
N PHE A 94 11.61 -18.88 -13.38
CA PHE A 94 11.62 -19.13 -14.82
C PHE A 94 11.58 -20.63 -15.08
N ILE A 95 10.52 -21.11 -15.73
CA ILE A 95 10.39 -22.50 -16.15
C ILE A 95 10.64 -22.55 -17.65
N TRP A 96 11.57 -23.41 -18.08
CA TRP A 96 11.92 -23.61 -19.49
C TRP A 96 11.43 -24.97 -19.97
N MET A 97 10.80 -24.99 -21.14
CA MET A 97 10.52 -26.23 -21.86
C MET A 97 11.70 -26.56 -22.78
N LEU A 98 12.21 -27.78 -22.68
CA LEU A 98 13.33 -28.27 -23.46
C LEU A 98 12.88 -29.35 -24.44
N SER A 99 13.36 -29.30 -25.68
CA SER A 99 13.27 -30.40 -26.65
C SER A 99 14.59 -30.49 -27.41
N ASN A 100 15.15 -31.69 -27.53
CA ASN A 100 16.48 -31.93 -28.12
C ASN A 100 17.56 -30.97 -27.58
N HIS A 101 17.61 -30.80 -26.24
CA HIS A 101 18.53 -29.88 -25.55
C HIS A 101 18.41 -28.39 -25.95
N LYS A 102 17.36 -28.01 -26.68
CA LYS A 102 17.05 -26.63 -27.05
C LYS A 102 15.87 -26.11 -26.23
N ARG A 103 15.96 -24.84 -25.81
CA ARG A 103 14.87 -24.10 -25.16
C ARG A 103 13.82 -23.76 -26.20
N ILE A 104 12.61 -24.31 -26.06
CA ILE A 104 11.51 -24.13 -27.03
C ILE A 104 10.35 -23.29 -26.50
N ALA A 105 10.21 -23.16 -25.18
CA ALA A 105 9.29 -22.24 -24.54
C ALA A 105 9.79 -21.83 -23.15
N TYR A 106 9.27 -20.74 -22.63
CA TYR A 106 9.48 -20.36 -21.24
C TYR A 106 8.20 -19.76 -20.65
N THR A 107 8.06 -19.85 -19.33
CA THR A 107 7.11 -19.05 -18.56
C THR A 107 7.83 -18.38 -17.39
N ARG A 108 7.41 -17.16 -17.08
CA ARG A 108 7.89 -16.38 -15.92
C ARG A 108 6.75 -16.30 -14.92
N ILE A 109 7.02 -16.74 -13.69
CA ILE A 109 6.06 -16.70 -12.59
C ILE A 109 6.60 -15.68 -11.58
N PRO A 110 5.86 -14.59 -11.30
CA PRO A 110 6.24 -13.63 -10.27
C PRO A 110 6.42 -14.31 -8.91
N ALA A 111 7.55 -14.09 -8.23
CA ALA A 111 7.83 -14.77 -6.97
C ALA A 111 6.77 -14.45 -5.88
N LYS A 112 6.21 -13.24 -5.94
CA LYS A 112 5.15 -12.77 -5.03
C LYS A 112 3.86 -13.59 -5.11
N ASP A 113 3.57 -14.23 -6.26
CA ASP A 113 2.35 -15.00 -6.47
C ASP A 113 2.47 -16.44 -5.92
N VAL A 114 3.68 -16.83 -5.47
CA VAL A 114 4.00 -18.18 -4.97
C VAL A 114 4.38 -18.17 -3.49
N LEU A 115 5.10 -17.13 -3.03
CA LEU A 115 5.67 -17.08 -1.68
C LEU A 115 4.74 -16.49 -0.60
N TYR A 116 3.60 -15.90 -0.99
CA TYR A 116 2.64 -15.25 -0.10
C TYR A 116 1.20 -15.62 -0.48
#